data_AF-A0A011QR88-F1
#
_entry.id   AF-A0A011QR88-F1
#
_cell.length_a   1.000
_cell.length_b   1.000
_cell.length_c   1.000
_cell.angle_alpha   90.00
_cell.angle_beta   90.00
_cell.angle_gamma   90.00
#
_symmetry.space_group_name_H-M   'P 1'
#
loop_
_entity.id
_entity.type
_entity.pdbx_description
1 polymer ?
#
loop_
_entity_poly.entity_id
_entity_poly.type
_entity_poly.pdbx_seq_one_letter_code
_entity_poly.pdbx_strand_id
1 'polypeptide(L)'
;MSRDPERYDMRGRNAELTVLFADIRGFTTIAEQMPAAELAAMMNDYLSAMTDVIRLHRGTLDKYVGDAIVAFWGAPVADPLHARHAVAAALAMQAALPALNQRLAVRGWPPLRIGIGINSGIMVVGDMGSRHRRAYTVLGDAVNLAARLQGLSTHYDAGVIVGEATRQELGDWAGTGRLAMPRT
;
A
#
# COMPACT_ATOMS: atom_id res chain seq x y z
N MET A 1 21.15 15.94 1.01
CA MET A 1 21.30 16.36 2.43
C MET A 1 20.87 17.82 2.57
N SER A 2 20.20 18.11 3.69
CA SER A 2 19.80 19.40 4.28
C SER A 2 18.70 20.23 3.60
N ARG A 3 17.54 20.26 4.27
CA ARG A 3 16.83 21.48 4.68
C ARG A 3 15.88 21.12 5.83
N ASP A 4 16.36 21.36 7.05
CA ASP A 4 15.59 21.46 8.30
C ASP A 4 14.94 20.16 8.86
N PRO A 5 15.64 19.36 9.68
CA PRO A 5 15.09 18.14 10.31
C PRO A 5 13.95 18.40 11.31
N GLU A 6 13.80 19.64 11.79
CA GLU A 6 12.86 20.05 12.85
C GLU A 6 11.48 20.48 12.32
N ARG A 7 11.22 20.45 11.00
CA ARG A 7 10.03 21.08 10.41
C ARG A 7 8.79 20.20 10.22
N TYR A 8 8.84 18.93 10.64
CA TYR A 8 7.66 18.05 10.64
C TYR A 8 7.36 17.61 12.08
N ASP A 9 6.28 18.17 12.64
CA ASP A 9 5.77 17.72 13.94
C ASP A 9 5.27 16.29 13.80
N MET A 10 6.03 15.34 14.35
CA MET A 10 5.71 13.92 14.35
C MET A 10 4.74 13.55 15.49
N ARG A 11 4.21 14.51 16.26
CA ARG A 11 3.18 14.24 17.26
C ARG A 11 1.91 13.70 16.63
N GLY A 12 1.22 12.85 17.39
CA GLY A 12 -0.09 12.33 17.02
C GLY A 12 -1.09 13.45 16.74
N ARG A 13 -1.65 13.49 15.53
CA ARG A 13 -2.70 14.43 15.13
C ARG A 13 -3.73 13.74 14.24
N ASN A 14 -4.95 14.26 14.25
CA ASN A 14 -5.94 13.89 13.23
C ASN A 14 -5.58 14.54 11.90
N ALA A 15 -5.69 13.78 10.82
CA ALA A 15 -5.44 14.23 9.47
C ALA A 15 -6.36 13.47 8.49
N GLU A 16 -6.89 14.18 7.50
CA GLU A 16 -7.49 13.55 6.32
C GLU A 16 -6.35 13.03 5.44
N LEU A 17 -6.31 11.71 5.22
CA LEU A 17 -5.24 11.03 4.49
C LEU A 17 -5.83 9.91 3.63
N THR A 18 -5.02 9.34 2.74
CA THR A 18 -5.33 8.08 2.06
C THR A 18 -4.36 6.99 2.48
N VAL A 19 -4.87 5.79 2.75
CA VAL A 19 -4.09 4.62 3.15
C VAL A 19 -4.35 3.46 2.21
N LEU A 20 -3.30 2.70 1.93
CA LEU A 20 -3.26 1.56 1.03
C LEU A 20 -2.74 0.33 1.79
N PHE A 21 -3.44 -0.78 1.59
CA PHE A 21 -2.99 -2.12 1.94
C PHE A 21 -2.83 -2.93 0.66
N ALA A 22 -1.68 -3.56 0.47
CA ALA A 22 -1.42 -4.50 -0.62
C ALA A 22 -0.94 -5.83 -0.05
N ASP A 23 -1.35 -6.95 -0.64
CA ASP A 23 -1.05 -8.30 -0.13
C ASP A 23 -0.88 -9.28 -1.30
N ILE A 24 -0.04 -10.31 -1.14
CA ILE A 24 0.16 -11.31 -2.19
C ILE A 24 -0.96 -12.35 -2.10
N ARG A 25 -1.69 -12.53 -3.19
CA ARG A 25 -2.74 -13.55 -3.27
C ARG A 25 -2.14 -14.95 -3.21
N GLY A 26 -2.55 -15.74 -2.22
CA GLY A 26 -2.11 -17.12 -2.06
C GLY A 26 -0.69 -17.25 -1.50
N PHE A 27 -0.18 -16.22 -0.83
CA PHE A 27 1.18 -16.24 -0.27
C PHE A 27 1.45 -17.43 0.65
N THR A 28 0.51 -17.81 1.52
CA THR A 28 0.67 -18.97 2.41
C THR A 28 1.06 -20.24 1.65
N THR A 29 0.37 -20.54 0.55
CA THR A 29 0.66 -21.71 -0.29
C THR A 29 2.04 -21.60 -0.94
N ILE A 30 2.43 -20.39 -1.37
CA ILE A 30 3.77 -20.15 -1.93
C ILE A 30 4.84 -20.38 -0.86
N ALA A 31 4.65 -19.82 0.34
CA ALA A 31 5.61 -19.89 1.44
C ALA A 31 5.82 -21.33 1.94
N GLU A 32 4.77 -22.15 1.96
CA GLU A 32 4.85 -23.57 2.35
C GLU A 32 5.62 -24.44 1.34
N GLN A 33 5.73 -24.01 0.08
CA GLN A 33 6.33 -24.78 -1.01
C GLN A 33 7.73 -24.31 -1.38
N MET A 34 8.22 -23.21 -0.79
CA MET A 34 9.51 -22.61 -1.11
C MET A 34 10.54 -22.78 0.01
N PRO A 35 11.81 -23.08 -0.31
CA PRO A 35 12.89 -23.01 0.67
C PRO A 35 13.00 -21.61 1.28
N ALA A 36 13.29 -21.53 2.57
CA ALA A 36 13.28 -20.26 3.32
C ALA A 36 14.19 -19.16 2.71
N ALA A 37 15.37 -19.54 2.21
CA ALA A 37 16.30 -18.60 1.58
C ALA A 37 15.75 -18.02 0.27
N GLU A 38 15.06 -18.85 -0.52
CA GLU A 38 14.45 -18.42 -1.79
C GLU A 38 13.21 -17.57 -1.54
N LEU A 39 12.37 -17.96 -0.57
CA LEU A 39 11.22 -17.17 -0.15
C LEU A 39 11.65 -15.77 0.31
N ALA A 40 12.70 -15.68 1.15
CA ALA A 40 13.23 -14.40 1.60
C ALA A 40 13.75 -13.53 0.43
N ALA A 41 14.46 -14.13 -0.52
CA ALA A 41 14.96 -13.41 -1.69
C ALA A 41 13.83 -12.93 -2.63
N MET A 42 12.81 -13.75 -2.87
CA MET A 42 11.61 -13.37 -3.62
C MET A 42 10.86 -12.23 -2.93
N MET A 43 10.72 -12.31 -1.60
CA MET A 43 10.08 -11.25 -0.82
C MET A 43 10.86 -9.94 -0.88
N ASN A 44 12.19 -9.98 -0.80
CA ASN A 44 13.01 -8.77 -0.95
C ASN A 44 12.82 -8.12 -2.33
N ASP A 45 12.77 -8.92 -3.41
CA ASP A 45 12.54 -8.39 -4.77
C ASP A 45 11.14 -7.78 -4.91
N TYR A 46 10.12 -8.44 -4.35
CA TYR A 46 8.75 -7.94 -4.36
C TYR A 46 8.59 -6.65 -3.54
N LEU A 47 8.98 -6.66 -2.27
CA LEU A 47 8.83 -5.53 -1.36
C LEU A 47 9.61 -4.31 -1.87
N SER A 48 10.80 -4.52 -2.44
CA SER A 48 11.60 -3.44 -3.04
C SER A 48 10.87 -2.81 -4.23
N ALA A 49 10.42 -3.64 -5.19
CA ALA A 49 9.73 -3.15 -6.38
C ALA A 49 8.45 -2.37 -6.04
N MET A 50 7.66 -2.85 -5.09
CA MET A 50 6.44 -2.17 -4.66
C MET A 50 6.74 -0.88 -3.88
N THR A 51 7.76 -0.89 -3.02
CA THR A 51 8.18 0.29 -2.25
C THR A 51 8.70 1.40 -3.17
N ASP A 52 9.42 1.05 -4.24
CA ASP A 52 9.87 2.03 -5.24
C ASP A 52 8.70 2.73 -5.92
N VAL A 53 7.64 1.99 -6.27
CA VAL A 53 6.40 2.58 -6.82
C VAL A 53 5.74 3.51 -5.80
N ILE A 54 5.58 3.07 -4.55
CA ILE A 54 4.99 3.91 -3.47
C ILE A 54 5.74 5.24 -3.36
N ARG A 55 7.08 5.20 -3.31
CA ARG A 55 7.93 6.39 -3.19
C ARG A 55 7.86 7.29 -4.42
N LEU A 56 7.86 6.73 -5.62
CA LEU A 56 7.73 7.48 -6.88
C LEU A 56 6.41 8.25 -6.93
N HIS A 57 5.36 7.67 -6.36
CA HIS A 57 4.04 8.27 -6.23
C HIS A 57 3.85 9.01 -4.89
N ARG A 58 4.92 9.47 -4.24
CA ARG A 58 4.87 10.34 -3.03
C ARG A 58 4.23 9.71 -1.79
N GLY A 59 4.13 8.38 -1.75
CA GLY A 59 3.63 7.66 -0.58
C GLY A 59 4.69 7.53 0.50
N THR A 60 4.22 7.48 1.75
CA THR A 60 5.01 7.12 2.91
C THR A 60 4.77 5.64 3.20
N LEU A 61 5.84 4.85 3.14
CA LEU A 61 5.79 3.47 3.61
C LEU A 61 5.64 3.48 5.13
N ASP A 62 4.58 2.86 5.63
CA ASP A 62 4.35 2.70 7.07
C ASP A 62 5.13 1.48 7.57
N LYS A 63 4.79 0.30 7.03
CA LYS A 63 5.36 -0.98 7.47
C LYS A 63 5.08 -2.11 6.50
N TYR A 64 5.86 -3.18 6.66
CA TYR A 64 5.58 -4.50 6.13
C TYR A 64 4.96 -5.37 7.22
N VAL A 65 3.97 -6.19 6.87
CA VAL A 65 3.31 -7.16 7.75
C VAL A 65 3.26 -8.51 7.04
N GLY A 66 4.30 -9.33 7.18
CA GLY A 66 4.46 -10.53 6.34
C GLY A 66 4.67 -10.12 4.89
N ASP A 67 3.79 -10.58 4.00
CA ASP A 67 3.72 -10.19 2.59
C ASP A 67 2.90 -8.93 2.32
N ALA A 68 2.19 -8.43 3.34
CA ALA A 68 1.41 -7.22 3.21
C ALA A 68 2.29 -5.95 3.30
N ILE A 69 1.93 -4.94 2.51
CA ILE A 69 2.50 -3.61 2.53
C ILE A 69 1.42 -2.62 2.99
N VAL A 70 1.78 -1.78 3.96
CA VAL A 70 0.95 -0.66 4.42
C VAL A 70 1.65 0.65 4.06
N ALA A 71 0.94 1.53 3.37
CA ALA A 71 1.44 2.85 2.99
C ALA A 71 0.33 3.90 3.07
N PHE A 72 0.71 5.17 3.25
CA PHE A 72 -0.25 6.28 3.28
C PHE A 72 0.28 7.54 2.59
N TRP A 73 -0.64 8.45 2.25
CA TRP A 73 -0.40 9.71 1.54
C TRP A 73 -1.03 10.87 2.31
N GLY A 74 -0.45 12.07 2.16
CA GLY A 74 -0.88 13.29 2.87
C GLY A 74 -0.12 13.59 4.16
N ALA A 75 0.81 12.70 4.55
CA ALA A 75 1.71 12.86 5.68
C ALA A 75 3.04 12.12 5.43
N PRO A 76 4.17 12.55 6.02
CA PRO A 76 4.32 13.73 6.88
C PRO A 76 4.21 15.06 6.11
N VAL A 77 4.41 15.03 4.79
CA VAL A 77 4.21 16.17 3.90
C VAL A 77 2.75 16.24 3.48
N ALA A 78 2.11 17.39 3.70
CA ALA A 78 0.75 17.62 3.24
C ALA A 78 0.66 17.48 1.72
N ASP A 79 -0.36 16.77 1.26
CA ASP A 79 -0.58 16.49 -0.16
C ASP A 79 -2.09 16.57 -0.46
N PRO A 80 -2.58 17.68 -1.02
CA PRO A 80 -3.99 17.83 -1.38
C PRO A 80 -4.49 16.82 -2.43
N LEU A 81 -3.58 16.08 -3.07
CA LEU A 81 -3.89 15.07 -4.08
C LEU A 81 -3.60 13.65 -3.57
N HIS A 82 -3.56 13.45 -2.25
CA HIS A 82 -3.18 12.19 -1.60
C HIS A 82 -3.95 10.98 -2.16
N ALA A 83 -5.26 11.12 -2.40
CA ALA A 83 -6.09 10.05 -2.97
C ALA A 83 -5.68 9.69 -4.40
N ARG A 84 -5.41 10.69 -5.24
CA ARG A 84 -4.99 10.47 -6.64
C ARG A 84 -3.62 9.79 -6.70
N HIS A 85 -2.68 10.24 -5.87
CA HIS A 85 -1.35 9.63 -5.81
C HIS A 85 -1.40 8.19 -5.29
N ALA A 86 -2.20 7.90 -4.27
CA ALA A 86 -2.41 6.54 -3.77
C ALA A 86 -2.99 5.59 -4.84
N VAL A 87 -4.03 6.03 -5.56
CA VAL A 87 -4.65 5.21 -6.60
C VAL A 87 -3.72 5.05 -7.80
N ALA A 88 -3.00 6.10 -8.20
CA ALA A 88 -1.99 6.00 -9.25
C ALA A 88 -0.86 5.02 -8.86
N ALA A 89 -0.41 5.02 -7.60
CA ALA A 89 0.56 4.07 -7.08
C ALA A 89 0.04 2.64 -7.18
N ALA A 90 -1.21 2.39 -6.75
CA ALA A 90 -1.82 1.06 -6.83
C ALA A 90 -1.90 0.53 -8.27
N LEU A 91 -2.30 1.38 -9.22
CA LEU A 91 -2.33 1.01 -10.65
C LEU A 91 -0.91 0.74 -11.18
N ALA A 92 0.08 1.53 -10.77
CA ALA A 92 1.47 1.33 -11.15
C ALA A 92 2.07 0.04 -10.52
N MET A 93 1.69 -0.31 -9.30
CA MET A 93 2.07 -1.58 -8.65
C MET A 93 1.54 -2.77 -9.46
N GLN A 94 0.27 -2.73 -9.88
CA GLN A 94 -0.32 -3.74 -10.76
C GLN A 94 0.40 -3.81 -12.12
N ALA A 95 0.76 -2.65 -12.69
CA ALA A 95 1.48 -2.58 -13.97
C ALA A 95 2.96 -3.04 -13.87
N ALA A 96 3.57 -2.99 -12.70
CA ALA A 96 4.94 -3.44 -12.47
C ALA A 96 5.05 -4.98 -12.31
N LEU A 97 3.96 -5.66 -11.92
CA LEU A 97 3.95 -7.10 -11.68
C LEU A 97 4.39 -7.95 -12.87
N PRO A 98 3.96 -7.70 -14.13
CA PRO A 98 4.42 -8.50 -15.27
C PRO A 98 5.94 -8.54 -15.42
N ALA A 99 6.60 -7.38 -15.30
CA ALA A 99 8.05 -7.29 -15.39
C ALA A 99 8.76 -7.93 -14.18
N LEU A 100 8.18 -7.81 -12.98
CA LEU A 100 8.68 -8.53 -11.79
C LEU A 100 8.58 -10.04 -12.01
N ASN A 101 7.41 -10.55 -12.41
CA ASN A 101 7.16 -11.97 -12.63
C ASN A 101 8.06 -12.58 -13.71
N GLN A 102 8.44 -11.82 -14.74
CA GLN A 102 9.47 -12.28 -15.70
C GLN A 102 10.82 -12.52 -15.01
N ARG A 103 11.23 -11.64 -14.08
CA ARG A 103 12.48 -11.84 -13.30
C ARG A 103 12.38 -13.01 -12.33
N LEU A 104 11.23 -13.19 -11.69
CA LEU A 104 10.99 -14.33 -10.80
C LEU A 104 11.04 -15.65 -11.58
N ALA A 105 10.46 -15.69 -12.78
CA ALA A 105 10.47 -16.87 -13.64
C ALA A 105 11.88 -17.29 -14.07
N VAL A 106 12.81 -16.34 -14.28
CA VAL A 106 14.23 -16.66 -14.57
C VAL A 106 14.89 -17.42 -13.41
N ARG A 107 14.42 -17.21 -12.18
CA ARG A 107 14.88 -17.95 -10.99
C ARG A 107 14.08 -19.22 -10.72
N GLY A 108 13.09 -19.55 -11.55
CA GLY A 108 12.20 -20.70 -11.35
C GLY A 108 11.11 -20.49 -10.29
N TRP A 109 10.86 -19.25 -9.88
CA TRP A 109 9.88 -18.93 -8.84
C TRP A 109 8.47 -18.69 -9.40
N PRO A 110 7.41 -18.92 -8.60
CA PRO A 110 6.04 -18.72 -9.05
C PRO A 110 5.73 -17.24 -9.32
N PRO A 111 4.81 -16.93 -10.25
CA PRO A 111 4.36 -15.57 -10.48
C PRO A 111 3.53 -15.07 -9.30
N LEU A 112 3.70 -13.79 -8.97
CA LEU A 112 2.93 -13.11 -7.93
C LEU A 112 1.72 -12.39 -8.53
N ARG A 113 0.62 -12.38 -7.77
CA ARG A 113 -0.54 -11.52 -7.97
C ARG A 113 -0.81 -10.79 -6.67
N ILE A 114 -1.21 -9.52 -6.75
CA ILE A 114 -1.51 -8.74 -5.55
C ILE A 114 -2.94 -8.23 -5.55
N GLY A 115 -3.51 -8.18 -4.35
CA GLY A 115 -4.77 -7.51 -4.06
C GLY A 115 -4.51 -6.22 -3.30
N ILE A 116 -5.15 -5.13 -3.71
CA ILE A 116 -4.94 -3.81 -3.10
C ILE A 116 -6.28 -3.23 -2.63
N GLY A 117 -6.32 -2.72 -1.40
CA GLY A 117 -7.42 -1.97 -0.82
C GLY A 117 -6.99 -0.56 -0.45
N ILE A 118 -7.78 0.44 -0.82
CA ILE A 118 -7.47 1.86 -0.59
C ILE A 118 -8.66 2.55 0.05
N ASN A 119 -8.41 3.32 1.10
CA ASN A 119 -9.44 4.17 1.68
C ASN A 119 -8.90 5.55 2.08
N SER A 120 -9.77 6.55 2.02
CA SER A 120 -9.51 7.92 2.46
C SER A 120 -10.41 8.24 3.66
N GLY A 121 -9.95 9.10 4.54
CA GLY A 121 -10.68 9.50 5.73
C GLY A 121 -9.78 10.13 6.79
N ILE A 122 -10.42 10.67 7.83
CA ILE A 122 -9.73 11.10 9.04
C ILE A 122 -9.09 9.90 9.73
N MET A 123 -7.79 10.02 10.02
CA MET A 123 -7.02 9.07 10.80
C MET A 123 -6.03 9.79 11.71
N VAL A 124 -5.57 9.10 12.76
CA VAL A 124 -4.49 9.61 13.62
C VAL A 124 -3.17 9.25 12.96
N VAL A 125 -2.31 10.24 12.73
CA VAL A 125 -0.95 10.04 12.20
C VAL A 125 0.07 10.61 13.18
N GLY A 126 1.20 9.94 13.36
CA GLY A 126 2.30 10.40 14.23
C GLY A 126 3.24 9.27 14.65
N ASP A 127 4.23 9.63 15.46
CA ASP A 127 5.10 8.69 16.16
C ASP A 127 4.31 7.97 17.25
N MET A 128 4.11 6.67 17.05
CA MET A 128 3.38 5.82 17.99
C MET A 128 4.16 4.55 18.30
N GLY A 129 3.92 3.99 19.48
CA GLY A 129 4.56 2.76 19.94
C GLY A 129 4.93 2.79 21.42
N SER A 130 5.67 1.78 21.84
CA SER A 130 6.14 1.66 23.23
C SER A 130 7.39 2.52 23.47
N ARG A 131 7.91 2.47 24.70
CA ARG A 131 9.22 3.08 25.04
C ARG A 131 10.39 2.42 24.29
N HIS A 132 10.22 1.19 23.83
CA HIS A 132 11.29 0.40 23.20
C HIS A 132 11.22 0.37 21.68
N ARG A 133 10.04 0.62 21.09
CA ARG A 133 9.84 0.61 19.64
C ARG A 133 8.78 1.62 19.26
N ARG A 134 9.17 2.59 18.43
CA ARG A 134 8.30 3.60 17.84
C ARG A 134 8.34 3.53 16.32
N ALA A 135 7.25 3.91 15.69
CA ALA A 135 7.14 4.08 14.25
C ALA A 135 6.23 5.26 13.94
N TYR A 136 6.52 5.97 12.85
CA TYR A 136 5.61 6.94 12.28
C TYR A 136 4.54 6.19 11.50
N THR A 137 3.31 6.16 12.01
CA THR A 137 2.24 5.26 11.55
C THR A 137 0.89 5.98 11.54
N VAL A 138 -0.08 5.36 10.85
CA VAL A 138 -1.50 5.77 10.89
C VAL A 138 -2.35 4.77 11.68
N LEU A 139 -3.38 5.27 12.38
CA LEU A 139 -4.40 4.48 13.09
C LEU A 139 -5.80 5.08 12.88
N GLY A 140 -6.83 4.24 12.88
CA GLY A 140 -8.23 4.67 12.88
C GLY A 140 -9.14 3.80 12.01
N ASP A 141 -10.43 4.10 12.03
CA ASP A 141 -11.43 3.31 11.30
C ASP A 141 -11.22 3.36 9.79
N ALA A 142 -10.77 4.50 9.24
CA ALA A 142 -10.42 4.63 7.83
C ALA A 142 -9.28 3.68 7.40
N VAL A 143 -8.31 3.42 8.30
CA VAL A 143 -7.21 2.46 8.10
C VAL A 143 -7.74 1.03 8.10
N ASN A 144 -8.59 0.70 9.07
CA ASN A 144 -9.22 -0.62 9.17
C ASN A 144 -10.10 -0.93 7.95
N LEU A 145 -10.81 0.07 7.41
CA LEU A 145 -11.62 -0.10 6.20
C LEU A 145 -10.75 -0.43 4.99
N ALA A 146 -9.61 0.23 4.79
CA ALA A 146 -8.69 -0.09 3.69
C ALA A 146 -8.21 -1.55 3.76
N ALA A 147 -7.86 -2.04 4.97
CA ALA A 147 -7.47 -3.44 5.17
C ALA A 147 -8.62 -4.41 4.81
N ARG A 148 -9.87 -4.09 5.20
CA ARG A 148 -11.04 -4.92 4.81
C ARG A 148 -11.26 -4.93 3.30
N LEU A 149 -11.13 -3.78 2.63
CA LEU A 149 -11.24 -3.68 1.18
C LEU A 149 -10.15 -4.49 0.47
N GLN A 150 -8.93 -4.50 1.00
CA GLN A 150 -7.87 -5.37 0.49
C GLN A 150 -8.27 -6.84 0.58
N GLY A 151 -8.82 -7.29 1.72
CA GLY A 151 -9.29 -8.66 1.88
C GLY A 151 -10.40 -9.04 0.87
N LEU A 152 -11.27 -8.09 0.50
CA LEU A 152 -12.32 -8.28 -0.51
C LEU A 152 -11.78 -8.37 -1.95
N SER A 153 -10.55 -7.92 -2.21
CA SER A 153 -9.94 -7.93 -3.56
C SER A 153 -9.90 -9.33 -4.17
N THR A 154 -9.67 -10.35 -3.36
CA THR A 154 -9.71 -11.77 -3.79
C THR A 154 -11.13 -12.21 -4.12
N HIS A 155 -12.13 -11.82 -3.32
CA HIS A 155 -13.52 -12.20 -3.53
C HIS A 155 -14.08 -11.66 -4.85
N TYR A 156 -13.75 -10.42 -5.20
CA TYR A 156 -14.21 -9.78 -6.44
C TYR A 156 -13.27 -9.99 -7.63
N ASP A 157 -12.21 -10.79 -7.46
CA ASP A 157 -11.11 -10.94 -8.42
C ASP A 157 -10.58 -9.59 -8.96
N ALA A 158 -10.55 -8.57 -8.10
CA ALA A 158 -10.17 -7.22 -8.46
C ALA A 158 -8.73 -6.91 -7.99
N GLY A 159 -7.88 -6.40 -8.88
CA GLY A 159 -6.51 -6.00 -8.49
C GLY A 159 -6.48 -4.83 -7.50
N VAL A 160 -7.43 -3.91 -7.62
CA VAL A 160 -7.57 -2.72 -6.76
C VAL A 160 -9.03 -2.50 -6.41
N ILE A 161 -9.31 -2.33 -5.13
CA ILE A 161 -10.61 -1.90 -4.59
C ILE A 161 -10.40 -0.57 -3.86
N VAL A 162 -11.27 0.39 -4.14
CA VAL A 162 -11.26 1.70 -3.47
C VAL A 162 -12.54 1.89 -2.66
N GLY A 163 -12.40 2.50 -1.48
CA GLY A 163 -13.54 2.93 -0.67
C GLY A 163 -14.23 4.15 -1.27
N GLU A 164 -15.50 4.34 -0.92
CA GLU A 164 -16.34 5.42 -1.45
C GLU A 164 -15.74 6.82 -1.19
N ALA A 165 -15.17 7.06 0.00
CA ALA A 165 -14.51 8.32 0.30
C ALA A 165 -13.34 8.61 -0.66
N THR A 166 -12.52 7.59 -0.97
CA THR A 166 -11.46 7.75 -1.97
C THR A 166 -12.05 8.06 -3.34
N ARG A 167 -13.12 7.37 -3.74
CA ARG A 167 -13.78 7.65 -5.02
C ARG A 167 -14.25 9.11 -5.11
N GLN A 168 -14.83 9.64 -4.05
CA GLN A 168 -15.28 11.03 -3.99
C GLN A 168 -14.11 12.01 -4.13
N GLU A 169 -12.99 11.77 -3.44
CA GLU A 169 -11.76 12.57 -3.55
C GLU A 169 -11.14 12.55 -4.96
N LEU A 170 -11.34 11.47 -5.73
CA LEU A 170 -10.88 11.42 -7.12
C LEU A 170 -11.68 12.37 -8.03
N GLY A 171 -12.98 12.57 -7.76
CA GLY A 171 -13.90 13.29 -8.64
C GLY A 171 -13.91 12.69 -10.04
N ASP A 172 -13.79 13.53 -11.06
CA ASP A 172 -13.76 13.12 -12.48
C ASP A 172 -12.38 12.60 -12.94
N TRP A 173 -11.47 12.28 -12.02
CA TRP A 173 -10.15 11.79 -12.38
C TRP A 173 -10.25 10.40 -13.05
N ALA A 174 -10.11 10.38 -14.37
CA ALA A 174 -10.22 9.19 -15.21
C ALA A 174 -8.95 8.32 -15.22
N GLY A 175 -8.31 8.11 -14.06
CA GLY A 175 -7.05 7.35 -13.93
C GLY A 175 -7.01 6.11 -14.82
N THR A 176 -5.83 5.79 -15.39
CA THR A 176 -5.62 4.88 -16.53
C THR A 176 -5.88 3.38 -16.28
N GLY A 177 -6.88 3.00 -15.47
CA GLY A 177 -7.25 1.60 -15.23
C GLY A 177 -8.67 1.43 -14.67
N ARG A 178 -9.26 0.24 -14.86
CA ARG A 178 -10.58 -0.09 -14.28
C ARG A 178 -10.46 -0.25 -12.76
N LEU A 179 -11.07 0.65 -12.00
CA LEU A 179 -11.25 0.53 -10.55
C LEU A 179 -12.50 -0.32 -10.27
N ALA A 180 -12.37 -1.34 -9.42
CA ALA A 180 -13.53 -2.09 -8.93
C ALA A 180 -14.11 -1.39 -7.69
N MET A 181 -15.43 -1.20 -7.68
CA MET A 181 -16.16 -0.59 -6.57
C MET A 181 -16.94 -1.66 -5.82
N PRO A 182 -16.86 -1.74 -4.48
CA PRO A 182 -17.75 -2.59 -3.70
C PRO A 182 -19.20 -2.10 -3.91
N ARG A 183 -20.10 -3.00 -4.28
CA ARG A 183 -21.54 -2.69 -4.27
C ARG A 183 -22.04 -2.90 -2.83
N THR A 184 -22.65 -1.87 -2.26
CA THR A 184 -23.42 -1.95 -0.99
C THR A 184 -24.61 -2.87 -1.13
#